data_AF-A0A2S8H7B6-F1
#
_entry.id   AF-A0A2S8H7B6-F1
#
_cell.length_a   1.000
_cell.length_b   1.000
_cell.length_c   1.000
_cell.angle_alpha   90.00
_cell.angle_beta   90.00
_cell.angle_gamma   90.00
#
_symmetry.space_group_name_H-M   'P 1'
#
loop_
_entity.id
_entity.type
_entity.pdbx_description
1 polymer ?
#
loop_
_entity_poly.entity_id
_entity_poly.type
_entity_poly.pdbx_seq_one_letter_code
_entity_poly.pdbx_strand_id
1 'polypeptide(L)'
;MKNLAISQDIGKTSLHHEQEFGMTTENVVQESKGTLIATKSYEGPINASVVSYREGSRDGITLYGQMFTDAENSRGIQIEFFKDAEVGVALPVGGNWPKVITLSYFRQEGAHRTQYTAQAGDLTLKSFDYETSYASGTFKFWAEVDEGTHEFEGNFDIRLIPRKQ
;
A
#
# COMPACT_ATOMS: atom_id res chain seq x y z
N MET A 1 54.88 26.64 51.63
CA MET A 1 53.92 25.56 51.92
C MET A 1 52.71 25.72 51.02
N LYS A 2 52.56 24.84 50.01
CA LYS A 2 51.31 24.59 49.28
C LYS A 2 51.48 23.24 48.57
N ASN A 3 51.04 22.19 49.25
CA ASN A 3 50.56 20.94 48.65
C ASN A 3 49.25 21.28 47.90
N LEU A 4 48.79 20.62 46.84
CA LEU A 4 48.85 19.20 46.50
C LEU A 4 48.53 19.01 44.98
N ALA A 5 48.92 17.85 44.45
CA ALA A 5 48.95 17.36 43.07
C ALA A 5 47.58 17.28 42.33
N ILE A 6 47.48 17.60 41.02
CA ILE A 6 47.61 16.79 39.76
C ILE A 6 46.42 15.85 39.41
N SER A 7 45.64 16.30 38.39
CA SER A 7 45.20 15.65 37.12
C SER A 7 44.04 14.64 36.98
N GLN A 8 43.44 14.76 35.78
CA GLN A 8 42.50 13.92 34.99
C GLN A 8 41.02 13.99 35.45
N ASP A 9 39.99 14.10 34.59
CA ASP A 9 39.86 13.73 33.19
C ASP A 9 38.52 14.22 32.56
N ILE A 10 38.48 14.20 31.22
CA ILE A 10 37.34 14.12 30.25
C ILE A 10 36.23 15.20 30.24
N GLY A 11 35.96 15.67 29.02
CA GLY A 11 35.13 16.82 28.69
C GLY A 11 33.62 16.61 28.70
N LYS A 12 32.91 17.71 28.44
CA LYS A 12 31.50 17.74 28.03
C LYS A 12 31.21 18.87 27.06
N THR A 13 30.45 18.47 26.07
CA THR A 13 29.87 19.12 24.91
C THR A 13 29.04 20.36 25.26
N SER A 14 29.15 21.42 24.44
CA SER A 14 28.33 22.63 24.55
C SER A 14 26.89 22.38 24.12
N LEU A 15 25.99 22.89 24.95
CA LEU A 15 24.56 23.09 24.70
C LEU A 15 24.35 24.13 23.58
N HIS A 16 23.35 23.90 22.72
CA HIS A 16 22.56 24.99 22.17
C HIS A 16 21.07 24.68 22.32
N HIS A 17 20.36 25.76 22.63
CA HIS A 17 19.06 25.87 23.25
C HIS A 17 18.05 26.21 22.15
N GLU A 18 16.95 25.48 22.04
CA GLU A 18 15.72 26.00 21.43
C GLU A 18 14.53 25.24 22.02
N GLN A 19 13.54 26.03 22.43
CA GLN A 19 12.46 25.68 23.33
C GLN A 19 11.18 25.83 22.53
N GLU A 20 10.44 24.77 22.24
CA GLU A 20 9.07 24.90 21.73
C GLU A 20 8.22 23.64 21.96
N PHE A 21 7.13 23.85 22.72
CA PHE A 21 5.85 23.15 22.79
C PHE A 21 5.79 21.61 22.69
N GLY A 22 5.27 21.02 23.76
CA GLY A 22 4.93 19.61 23.83
C GLY A 22 3.84 19.20 22.84
N MET A 23 4.17 18.23 22.01
CA MET A 23 3.29 17.18 21.52
C MET A 23 4.16 15.94 21.41
N THR A 24 4.00 14.98 22.33
CA THR A 24 4.50 13.63 22.10
C THR A 24 3.68 13.04 20.97
N THR A 25 4.12 13.20 19.72
CA THR A 25 3.66 12.35 18.63
C THR A 25 4.12 10.94 18.98
N GLU A 26 3.25 10.16 19.62
CA GLU A 26 3.38 8.72 19.60
C GLU A 26 3.46 8.33 18.13
N ASN A 27 4.61 7.82 17.70
CA ASN A 27 4.74 7.19 16.40
C ASN A 27 3.87 5.93 16.43
N VAL A 28 2.58 6.08 16.13
CA VAL A 28 1.67 4.95 15.98
C VAL A 28 2.12 4.19 14.74
N VAL A 29 2.82 3.08 14.95
CA VAL A 29 3.12 2.15 13.87
C VAL A 29 1.79 1.62 13.35
N GLN A 30 1.46 1.88 12.08
CA GLN A 30 0.26 1.35 11.45
C GLN A 30 0.58 0.05 10.70
N GLU A 31 -0.39 -0.87 10.63
CA GLU A 31 -0.33 -2.05 9.78
C GLU A 31 -1.59 -2.16 8.92
N SER A 32 -1.45 -2.69 7.72
CA SER A 32 -2.60 -2.98 6.86
C SER A 32 -3.23 -4.32 7.25
N LYS A 33 -4.57 -4.36 7.28
CA LYS A 33 -5.36 -5.57 7.51
C LYS A 33 -6.51 -5.64 6.53
N GLY A 34 -7.03 -6.85 6.33
CA GLY A 34 -8.20 -7.09 5.51
C GLY A 34 -8.03 -8.24 4.55
N THR A 35 -8.77 -8.20 3.45
CA THR A 35 -8.80 -9.24 2.42
C THR A 35 -8.68 -8.64 1.03
N LEU A 36 -8.08 -9.42 0.13
CA LEU A 36 -8.21 -9.26 -1.31
C LEU A 36 -8.33 -10.66 -1.92
N ILE A 37 -9.43 -10.89 -2.63
CA ILE A 37 -9.72 -12.19 -3.24
C ILE A 37 -10.04 -11.96 -4.72
N ALA A 38 -9.22 -12.53 -5.60
CA ALA A 38 -9.50 -12.61 -7.02
C ALA A 38 -9.98 -14.02 -7.35
N THR A 39 -11.24 -14.15 -7.78
CA THR A 39 -11.84 -15.44 -8.17
C THR A 39 -11.48 -15.82 -9.60
N LYS A 40 -11.25 -14.83 -10.47
CA LYS A 40 -10.65 -15.00 -11.80
C LYS A 40 -9.30 -14.31 -11.85
N SER A 41 -8.30 -15.03 -12.34
CA SER A 41 -6.93 -14.56 -12.54
C SER A 41 -6.21 -15.54 -13.47
N TYR A 42 -5.21 -15.06 -14.21
CA TYR A 42 -4.51 -15.80 -15.26
C TYR A 42 -4.00 -17.17 -14.79
N GLU A 43 -3.28 -17.22 -13.67
CA GLU A 43 -2.67 -18.45 -13.16
C GLU A 43 -3.52 -19.13 -12.07
N GLY A 44 -4.83 -18.90 -12.10
CA GLY A 44 -5.79 -19.34 -11.10
C GLY A 44 -6.08 -18.31 -10.01
N PRO A 45 -6.99 -18.62 -9.07
CA PRO A 45 -7.46 -17.69 -8.06
C PRO A 45 -6.34 -17.14 -7.17
N ILE A 46 -6.59 -15.97 -6.58
CA ILE A 46 -5.71 -15.32 -5.62
C ILE A 46 -6.50 -15.12 -4.33
N ASN A 47 -6.02 -15.69 -3.24
CA ASN A 47 -6.45 -15.35 -1.89
C ASN A 47 -5.25 -14.75 -1.16
N ALA A 48 -5.22 -13.42 -1.08
CA ALA A 48 -4.05 -12.69 -0.60
C ALA A 48 -3.76 -13.03 0.88
N SER A 49 -2.55 -13.51 1.15
CA SER A 49 -2.05 -13.70 2.52
C SER A 49 -1.47 -12.41 3.12
N VAL A 50 -1.14 -11.46 2.26
CA VAL A 50 -0.67 -10.11 2.63
C VAL A 50 -1.51 -9.09 1.89
N VAL A 51 -1.97 -8.06 2.60
CA VAL A 51 -2.61 -6.88 2.01
C VAL A 51 -1.88 -5.62 2.46
N SER A 52 -1.94 -4.58 1.64
CA SER A 52 -1.40 -3.26 1.99
C SER A 52 -2.34 -2.16 1.55
N TYR A 53 -2.41 -1.13 2.38
CA TYR A 53 -2.96 0.18 2.08
C TYR A 53 -1.82 1.18 2.17
N ARG A 54 -1.65 2.03 1.16
CA ARG A 54 -0.67 3.12 1.17
C ARG A 54 -1.26 4.36 0.53
N GLU A 55 -0.97 5.50 1.13
CA GLU A 55 -1.16 6.79 0.48
C GLU A 55 0.06 7.07 -0.39
N GLY A 56 -0.18 7.26 -1.68
CA GLY A 56 0.82 7.63 -2.68
C GLY A 56 0.98 9.15 -2.79
N SER A 57 1.96 9.58 -3.59
CA SER A 57 2.12 11.00 -3.90
C SER A 57 0.92 11.52 -4.70
N ARG A 58 0.48 12.77 -4.42
CA ARG A 58 -0.64 13.46 -5.12
C ARG A 58 -2.01 12.84 -4.85
N ASP A 59 -2.33 12.55 -3.59
CA ASP A 59 -3.66 12.10 -3.16
C ASP A 59 -4.12 10.75 -3.75
N GLY A 60 -3.16 9.96 -4.26
CA GLY A 60 -3.42 8.62 -4.76
C GLY A 60 -3.47 7.61 -3.61
N ILE A 61 -4.37 6.64 -3.70
CA ILE A 61 -4.46 5.50 -2.79
C ILE A 61 -4.01 4.28 -3.55
N THR A 62 -3.04 3.56 -3.00
CA THR A 62 -2.60 2.26 -3.52
C THR A 62 -3.00 1.17 -2.55
N LEU A 63 -3.79 0.22 -3.04
CA LEU A 63 -4.07 -1.03 -2.37
C LEU A 63 -3.36 -2.16 -3.12
N TYR A 64 -2.87 -3.16 -2.41
CA TYR A 64 -2.55 -4.42 -3.07
C TYR A 64 -2.80 -5.61 -2.17
N GLY A 65 -3.01 -6.76 -2.81
CA GLY A 65 -3.09 -8.06 -2.19
C GLY A 65 -2.10 -9.00 -2.86
N GLN A 66 -1.32 -9.72 -2.06
CA GLN A 66 -0.26 -10.62 -2.49
C GLN A 66 -0.49 -12.01 -1.91
N MET A 67 -0.32 -13.02 -2.76
CA MET A 67 -0.32 -14.43 -2.40
C MET A 67 1.03 -15.03 -2.80
N PHE A 68 1.73 -15.63 -1.84
CA PHE A 68 2.97 -16.36 -2.09
C PHE A 68 2.66 -17.67 -2.81
N THR A 69 3.40 -17.93 -3.89
CA THR A 69 3.37 -19.22 -4.61
C THR A 69 4.42 -20.17 -4.04
N ASP A 70 5.51 -19.63 -3.52
CA ASP A 70 6.55 -20.32 -2.75
C ASP A 70 7.29 -19.32 -1.82
N ALA A 71 8.47 -19.69 -1.32
CA ALA A 71 9.24 -18.89 -0.38
C ALA A 71 9.78 -17.57 -0.97
N GLU A 72 10.00 -17.51 -2.29
CA GLU A 72 10.64 -16.37 -2.96
C GLU A 72 9.74 -15.73 -4.00
N ASN A 73 8.69 -16.43 -4.44
CA ASN A 73 7.81 -16.01 -5.50
C ASN A 73 6.40 -15.71 -5.00
N SER A 74 5.77 -14.71 -5.60
CA SER A 74 4.40 -14.34 -5.29
C SER A 74 3.70 -13.70 -6.48
N ARG A 75 2.39 -13.57 -6.38
CA ARG A 75 1.57 -12.85 -7.34
C ARG A 75 0.43 -12.11 -6.64
N GLY A 76 -0.18 -11.18 -7.34
CA GLY A 76 -1.23 -10.39 -6.71
C GLY A 76 -1.92 -9.40 -7.63
N ILE A 77 -2.76 -8.58 -7.00
CA ILE A 77 -3.49 -7.48 -7.63
C ILE A 77 -3.09 -6.18 -6.93
N GLN A 78 -2.82 -5.14 -7.71
CA GLN A 78 -2.64 -3.77 -7.26
C GLN A 78 -3.78 -2.91 -7.80
N ILE A 79 -4.31 -2.03 -6.96
CA ILE A 79 -5.41 -1.12 -7.24
C ILE A 79 -4.95 0.28 -6.86
N GLU A 80 -5.05 1.22 -7.79
CA GLU A 80 -4.73 2.62 -7.57
C GLU A 80 -5.93 3.49 -7.97
N PHE A 81 -6.37 4.33 -7.04
CA PHE A 81 -7.46 5.28 -7.23
C PHE A 81 -7.17 6.57 -6.44
N PHE A 82 -8.08 7.54 -6.48
CA PHE A 82 -7.86 8.88 -5.89
C PHE A 82 -8.71 9.09 -4.64
N LYS A 83 -8.29 10.00 -3.75
CA LYS A 83 -9.04 10.34 -2.53
C LYS A 83 -10.45 10.88 -2.77
N ASP A 84 -10.79 11.30 -3.99
CA ASP A 84 -12.11 11.78 -4.37
C ASP A 84 -12.87 10.78 -5.26
N ALA A 85 -12.44 9.52 -5.30
CA ALA A 85 -13.12 8.46 -6.02
C ALA A 85 -14.55 8.26 -5.46
N GLU A 86 -15.51 8.21 -6.38
CA GLU A 86 -16.92 8.06 -6.04
C GLU A 86 -17.26 6.62 -5.64
N VAL A 87 -18.10 6.49 -4.61
CA VAL A 87 -18.57 5.20 -4.07
C VAL A 87 -19.90 4.81 -4.74
N GLY A 88 -20.09 3.52 -5.01
CA GLY A 88 -21.33 2.98 -5.55
C GLY A 88 -21.49 3.08 -7.07
N VAL A 89 -20.49 3.61 -7.77
CA VAL A 89 -20.46 3.69 -9.24
C VAL A 89 -19.33 2.84 -9.80
N ALA A 90 -19.49 2.38 -11.04
CA ALA A 90 -18.42 1.74 -11.79
C ALA A 90 -17.45 2.82 -12.30
N LEU A 91 -16.23 2.79 -11.77
CA LEU A 91 -15.17 3.71 -12.16
C LEU A 91 -14.30 3.04 -13.23
N PRO A 92 -14.22 3.62 -14.44
CA PRO A 92 -13.51 2.99 -15.54
C PRO A 92 -12.01 2.90 -15.28
N VAL A 93 -11.44 1.77 -15.67
CA VAL A 93 -10.04 1.40 -15.49
C VAL A 93 -9.36 1.39 -16.84
N GLY A 94 -8.16 1.96 -16.90
CA GLY A 94 -7.47 2.16 -18.17
C GLY A 94 -8.07 3.34 -18.94
N GLY A 95 -7.22 4.21 -19.47
CA GLY A 95 -7.65 5.41 -20.18
C GLY A 95 -6.63 6.55 -20.08
N ASN A 96 -6.97 7.68 -20.71
CA ASN A 96 -6.16 8.89 -20.69
C ASN A 96 -6.75 9.91 -19.68
N TRP A 97 -5.88 10.38 -18.79
CA TRP A 97 -5.81 11.66 -18.06
C TRP A 97 -7.08 12.55 -17.94
N PRO A 98 -7.42 13.15 -16.77
CA PRO A 98 -6.50 13.51 -15.66
C PRO A 98 -6.47 12.59 -14.44
N LYS A 99 -7.45 11.69 -14.28
CA LYS A 99 -7.53 10.79 -13.13
C LYS A 99 -7.72 9.36 -13.64
N VAL A 100 -6.62 8.63 -13.73
CA VAL A 100 -6.62 7.25 -14.23
C VAL A 100 -6.61 6.31 -13.04
N ILE A 101 -7.69 5.53 -12.90
CA ILE A 101 -7.70 4.39 -12.00
C ILE A 101 -6.92 3.28 -12.67
N THR A 102 -5.97 2.73 -11.93
CA THR A 102 -5.08 1.70 -12.45
C THR A 102 -5.31 0.43 -11.67
N LEU A 103 -5.62 -0.66 -12.36
CA LEU A 103 -5.49 -2.00 -11.81
C LEU A 103 -4.36 -2.72 -12.52
N SER A 104 -3.69 -3.60 -11.80
CA SER A 104 -2.64 -4.44 -12.39
C SER A 104 -2.62 -5.80 -11.70
N TYR A 105 -2.46 -6.85 -12.49
CA TYR A 105 -1.95 -8.11 -12.00
C TYR A 105 -0.42 -8.00 -11.92
N PHE A 106 0.20 -8.68 -10.97
CA PHE A 106 1.67 -8.71 -10.89
C PHE A 106 2.18 -10.09 -10.53
N ARG A 107 3.39 -10.37 -11.00
CA ARG A 107 4.26 -11.46 -10.54
C ARG A 107 5.47 -10.87 -9.85
N GLN A 108 5.94 -11.52 -8.81
CA GLN A 108 7.19 -11.19 -8.14
C GLN A 108 8.03 -12.44 -8.04
N GLU A 109 9.23 -12.37 -8.59
CA GLU A 109 10.24 -13.42 -8.60
C GLU A 109 11.46 -12.93 -7.80
N GLY A 110 11.56 -13.36 -6.55
CA GLY A 110 12.51 -12.82 -5.59
C GLY A 110 12.33 -11.30 -5.40
N ALA A 111 13.34 -10.53 -5.82
CA ALA A 111 13.33 -9.06 -5.73
C ALA A 111 12.74 -8.36 -6.96
N HIS A 112 12.46 -9.11 -8.04
CA HIS A 112 11.99 -8.54 -9.29
C HIS A 112 10.47 -8.64 -9.38
N ARG A 113 9.81 -7.52 -9.68
CA ARG A 113 8.36 -7.46 -9.86
C ARG A 113 8.02 -7.06 -11.28
N THR A 114 7.18 -7.87 -11.92
CA THR A 114 6.60 -7.59 -13.24
C THR A 114 5.13 -7.25 -13.07
N GLN A 115 4.70 -6.11 -13.61
CA GLN A 115 3.31 -5.66 -13.55
C GLN A 115 2.66 -5.72 -14.94
N TYR A 116 1.43 -6.19 -14.97
CA TYR A 116 0.58 -6.29 -16.15
C TYR A 116 -0.63 -5.38 -15.92
N THR A 117 -0.55 -4.17 -16.46
CA THR A 117 -1.55 -3.13 -16.23
C THR A 117 -2.80 -3.37 -17.06
N ALA A 118 -3.95 -3.08 -16.45
CA ALA A 118 -5.24 -3.17 -17.09
C ALA A 118 -5.32 -2.26 -18.32
N GLN A 119 -5.82 -2.80 -19.43
CA GLN A 119 -6.15 -2.05 -20.64
C GLN A 119 -7.60 -1.53 -20.60
N ALA A 120 -8.48 -2.24 -19.89
CA ALA A 120 -9.88 -1.89 -19.70
C ALA A 120 -10.42 -2.54 -18.41
N GLY A 121 -11.53 -2.05 -17.91
CA GLY A 121 -12.22 -2.63 -16.76
C GLY A 121 -12.97 -1.61 -15.93
N ASP A 122 -13.44 -2.05 -14.78
CA ASP A 122 -14.13 -1.24 -13.80
C ASP A 122 -13.66 -1.56 -12.38
N LEU A 123 -13.55 -0.51 -11.57
CA LEU A 123 -13.44 -0.56 -10.12
C LEU A 123 -14.76 -0.05 -9.54
N THR A 124 -15.39 -0.81 -8.65
CA THR A 124 -16.56 -0.33 -7.89
C THR A 124 -16.19 -0.28 -6.42
N LEU A 125 -16.08 0.93 -5.88
CA LEU A 125 -15.92 1.13 -4.45
C LEU A 125 -17.27 0.92 -3.77
N LYS A 126 -17.32 -0.01 -2.81
CA LYS A 126 -18.50 -0.21 -1.95
C LYS A 126 -18.44 0.73 -0.75
N SER A 127 -17.26 0.97 -0.22
CA SER A 127 -17.02 1.94 0.85
C SER A 127 -15.61 2.46 0.73
N PHE A 128 -15.44 3.76 0.98
CA PHE A 128 -14.14 4.40 1.02
C PHE A 128 -14.17 5.53 2.03
N ASP A 129 -13.21 5.52 2.94
CA ASP A 129 -12.99 6.55 3.93
C ASP A 129 -11.49 6.84 3.99
N TYR A 130 -11.12 8.04 3.55
CA TYR A 130 -9.73 8.49 3.50
C TYR A 130 -9.16 8.71 4.91
N GLU A 131 -9.95 9.28 5.82
CA GLU A 131 -9.50 9.66 7.17
C GLU A 131 -9.20 8.42 8.03
N THR A 132 -9.94 7.34 7.82
CA THR A 132 -9.71 6.06 8.50
C THR A 132 -8.88 5.07 7.68
N SER A 133 -8.36 5.52 6.52
CA SER A 133 -7.58 4.72 5.58
C SER A 133 -8.24 3.36 5.28
N TYR A 134 -9.53 3.39 4.95
CA TYR A 134 -10.37 2.22 4.69
C TYR A 134 -10.94 2.24 3.27
N ALA A 135 -10.87 1.10 2.58
CA ALA A 135 -11.51 0.92 1.29
C ALA A 135 -12.01 -0.52 1.11
N SER A 136 -13.21 -0.68 0.56
CA SER A 136 -13.74 -1.97 0.11
C SER A 136 -14.45 -1.84 -1.22
N GLY A 137 -14.52 -2.93 -1.97
CA GLY A 137 -15.11 -2.90 -3.29
C GLY A 137 -14.93 -4.17 -4.09
N THR A 138 -15.29 -4.07 -5.36
CA THR A 138 -15.11 -5.11 -6.37
C THR A 138 -14.32 -4.55 -7.55
N PHE A 139 -13.63 -5.43 -8.25
CA PHE A 139 -12.95 -5.09 -9.49
C PHE A 139 -13.23 -6.13 -10.56
N LYS A 140 -13.25 -5.67 -11.80
CA LYS A 140 -13.21 -6.51 -12.99
C LYS A 140 -12.38 -5.82 -14.06
N PHE A 141 -11.30 -6.43 -14.54
CA PHE A 141 -10.44 -5.81 -15.55
C PHE A 141 -9.81 -6.82 -16.49
N TRP A 142 -9.27 -6.32 -17.59
CA TRP A 142 -8.53 -7.08 -18.59
C TRP A 142 -7.13 -6.52 -18.74
N ALA A 143 -6.13 -7.40 -18.70
CA ALA A 143 -4.73 -7.06 -18.91
C ALA A 143 -4.09 -8.08 -19.87
N GLU A 144 -3.07 -7.64 -20.61
CA GLU A 144 -2.26 -8.56 -21.39
C GLU A 144 -1.15 -9.17 -20.55
N VAL A 145 -1.08 -10.50 -20.56
CA VAL A 145 -0.11 -11.32 -19.83
C VAL A 145 0.39 -12.39 -20.79
N ASP A 146 1.70 -12.56 -20.92
CA ASP A 146 2.34 -13.57 -21.77
C ASP A 146 1.70 -13.70 -23.17
N GLU A 147 1.49 -12.57 -23.86
CA GLU A 147 0.92 -12.47 -25.22
C GLU A 147 -0.58 -12.84 -25.35
N GLY A 148 -1.35 -12.78 -24.26
CA GLY A 148 -2.80 -12.96 -24.28
C GLY A 148 -3.56 -11.99 -23.35
N THR A 149 -4.80 -11.63 -23.73
CA THR A 149 -5.70 -10.85 -22.88
C THR A 149 -6.41 -11.74 -21.87
N HIS A 150 -6.28 -11.43 -20.59
CA HIS A 150 -6.87 -12.20 -19.49
C HIS A 150 -7.81 -11.35 -18.63
N GLU A 151 -8.91 -11.96 -18.20
CA GLU A 151 -9.88 -11.36 -17.27
C GLU A 151 -9.46 -11.61 -15.82
N PHE A 152 -9.57 -10.57 -15.00
CA PHE A 152 -9.38 -10.59 -13.57
C PHE A 152 -10.64 -10.07 -12.89
N GLU A 153 -11.13 -10.78 -11.88
CA GLU A 153 -12.37 -10.43 -11.18
C GLU A 153 -12.23 -10.76 -9.69
N GLY A 154 -12.66 -9.85 -8.82
CA GLY A 154 -12.50 -10.04 -7.39
C GLY A 154 -13.09 -8.95 -6.52
N ASN A 155 -12.80 -9.06 -5.21
CA ASN A 155 -13.22 -8.13 -4.18
C ASN A 155 -12.10 -7.85 -3.17
N PHE A 156 -12.24 -6.76 -2.43
CA PHE A 156 -11.32 -6.36 -1.38
C PHE A 156 -12.04 -5.63 -0.24
N ASP A 157 -11.47 -5.71 0.96
CA ASP A 157 -11.80 -4.91 2.14
C ASP A 157 -10.47 -4.71 2.88
N ILE A 158 -9.88 -3.52 2.80
CA ILE A 158 -8.53 -3.25 3.33
C ILE A 158 -8.56 -1.97 4.15
N ARG A 159 -7.92 -1.98 5.31
CA ARG A 159 -7.78 -0.82 6.19
C ARG A 159 -6.39 -0.73 6.83
N LEU A 160 -5.99 0.47 7.24
CA LEU A 160 -4.91 0.63 8.24
C LEU A 160 -5.46 0.50 9.65
N ILE A 161 -4.76 -0.23 10.51
CA ILE A 161 -5.03 -0.26 11.95
C ILE A 161 -3.77 0.09 12.74
N PRO A 162 -3.90 0.64 13.96
CA PRO A 162 -2.77 0.77 14.88
C PRO A 162 -2.19 -0.61 15.19
N ARG A 163 -0.87 -0.76 15.08
CA ARG A 163 -0.15 -1.93 15.53
C ARG A 163 -0.15 -1.91 17.06
N LYS A 164 -0.75 -2.92 17.68
CA LYS A 164 -0.59 -3.14 19.12
C LYS A 164 0.88 -3.51 19.38
N GLN A 165 1.54 -2.74 20.24
CA GLN A 165 2.87 -3.06 20.77
C GLN A 165 2.78 -4.25 21.72
#